data_AF-Q0JFL9-F1
#
_entry.id   AF-Q0JFL9-F1
#
_cell.length_a   1.000
_cell.length_b   1.000
_cell.length_c   1.000
_cell.angle_alpha   90.00
_cell.angle_beta   90.00
_cell.angle_gamma   90.00
#
_symmetry.space_group_name_H-M   'P 1'
#
loop_
_entity.id
_entity.type
_entity.pdbx_description
1 polymer ?
#
loop_
_entity_poly.entity_id
_entity_poly.type
_entity_poly.pdbx_seq_one_letter_code
_entity_poly.pdbx_strand_id
1 'polypeptide(L)'
;MEGGGGGGGGAIELRRRMAAQCLAFERQIADGRERTKAAASAFSAALLSARSLSNHTISQREKSNQLKDQLRKLEADFAQALSSHGRSETLQTSSAVQGSNKTKYDLTGQSITNAIATNDQLSCLVTDKRASRDEYANVISSQLEAIEALEAKTDAAGKKNLDEAFMWYKKFLGFQVVGGEGVKFVFSKIDIQNPDNEYSFCIKLNKDRYNLLQCTPFLKDSEELVKDLNCSNDLFKFVRIMRERFQAAAINGFLPASSLCPDMSSSITDSSPPALSIDTGRESTTTTSQSHSRSRAKNQDNPTKRGARPSNLLSSTRRSPRVADQMLDALPTHDMTGSGRSWGSSDLMPLCGLLWGLK
;
A
#
# COMPACT_ATOMS: atom_id res chain seq x y z
N MET A 1 72.49 34.80 -140.62
CA MET A 1 72.43 34.19 -139.28
C MET A 1 71.71 35.21 -138.41
N GLU A 2 70.41 35.05 -138.18
CA GLU A 2 69.80 34.23 -137.09
C GLU A 2 69.90 34.95 -135.74
N GLY A 3 68.88 34.99 -134.88
CA GLY A 3 67.47 34.57 -134.98
C GLY A 3 66.62 35.42 -134.02
N GLY A 4 65.29 35.41 -134.03
CA GLY A 4 64.44 34.26 -134.37
C GLY A 4 63.94 33.50 -133.13
N GLY A 5 63.72 34.16 -131.98
CA GLY A 5 63.21 33.51 -130.77
C GLY A 5 62.73 34.49 -129.69
N GLY A 6 61.48 34.33 -129.24
CA GLY A 6 60.90 35.19 -128.19
C GLY A 6 59.46 34.86 -127.76
N GLY A 7 58.66 34.22 -128.61
CA GLY A 7 57.24 33.92 -128.32
C GLY A 7 56.95 32.61 -127.56
N GLY A 8 57.96 31.80 -127.23
CA GLY A 8 57.75 30.40 -126.81
C GLY A 8 57.18 30.19 -125.40
N GLY A 9 57.53 31.05 -124.43
CA GLY A 9 57.24 30.82 -123.01
C GLY A 9 55.75 30.75 -122.67
N GLY A 10 54.95 31.68 -123.23
CA GLY A 10 53.51 31.73 -122.99
C GLY A 10 52.75 30.53 -123.55
N ALA A 11 53.17 30.00 -124.71
CA ALA A 11 52.54 28.82 -125.32
C ALA A 11 52.76 27.54 -124.52
N ILE A 12 53.96 27.37 -123.92
CA ILE A 12 54.29 26.21 -123.09
C ILE A 12 53.52 26.27 -121.77
N GLU A 13 53.45 27.43 -121.12
CA GLU A 13 52.70 27.61 -119.87
C GLU A 13 51.17 27.49 -120.09
N LEU A 14 50.64 28.01 -121.20
CA LEU A 14 49.23 27.81 -121.57
C LEU A 14 48.92 26.31 -121.77
N ARG A 15 49.77 25.59 -122.51
CA ARG A 15 49.62 24.13 -122.72
C ARG A 15 49.70 23.37 -121.38
N ARG A 16 50.58 23.77 -120.46
CA ARG A 16 50.66 23.21 -119.10
C ARG A 16 49.37 23.44 -118.31
N ARG A 17 48.79 24.65 -118.36
CA ARG A 17 47.52 24.98 -117.68
C ARG A 17 46.34 24.20 -118.26
N MET A 18 46.25 24.07 -119.58
CA MET A 18 45.21 23.26 -120.23
C MET A 18 45.33 21.79 -119.83
N ALA A 19 46.55 21.21 -119.84
CA ALA A 19 46.77 19.84 -119.39
C ALA A 19 46.39 19.63 -117.90
N ALA A 20 46.73 20.59 -117.03
CA ALA A 20 46.34 20.57 -115.62
C ALA A 20 44.81 20.68 -115.43
N GLN A 21 44.11 21.48 -116.24
CA GLN A 21 42.65 21.55 -116.24
C GLN A 21 42.00 20.26 -116.73
N CYS A 22 42.51 19.63 -117.81
CA CYS A 22 42.01 18.33 -118.27
C CYS A 22 42.15 17.26 -117.16
N LEU A 23 43.32 17.15 -116.53
CA LEU A 23 43.54 16.23 -115.41
C LEU A 23 42.67 16.54 -114.19
N ALA A 24 42.33 17.81 -113.94
CA ALA A 24 41.39 18.20 -112.89
C ALA A 24 39.95 17.77 -113.21
N PHE A 25 39.49 17.94 -114.45
CA PHE A 25 38.17 17.46 -114.89
C PHE A 25 38.08 15.92 -114.89
N GLU A 26 39.12 15.22 -115.34
CA GLU A 26 39.17 13.75 -115.30
C GLU A 26 39.08 13.23 -113.85
N ARG A 27 39.80 13.85 -112.91
CA ARG A 27 39.68 13.55 -111.47
C ARG A 27 38.27 13.86 -110.96
N GLN A 28 37.70 15.02 -111.27
CA GLN A 28 36.34 15.36 -110.86
C GLN A 28 35.28 14.35 -111.36
N ILE A 29 35.47 13.81 -112.57
CA ILE A 29 34.63 12.73 -113.14
C ILE A 29 34.89 11.39 -112.43
N ALA A 30 36.15 11.05 -112.13
CA ALA A 30 36.51 9.86 -111.36
C ALA A 30 35.91 9.90 -109.94
N ASP A 31 36.13 10.98 -109.20
CA ASP A 31 35.56 11.24 -107.88
C ASP A 31 34.02 11.24 -107.91
N GLY A 32 33.42 11.71 -109.01
CA GLY A 32 31.96 11.65 -109.22
C GLY A 32 31.46 10.22 -109.42
N ARG A 33 32.20 9.40 -110.17
CA ARG A 33 31.91 7.97 -110.36
C ARG A 33 32.16 7.14 -109.10
N GLU A 34 33.15 7.51 -108.29
CA GLU A 34 33.39 6.88 -106.99
C GLU A 34 32.30 7.24 -105.98
N ARG A 35 31.98 8.54 -105.82
CA ARG A 35 30.89 8.97 -104.91
C ARG A 35 29.53 8.36 -105.28
N THR A 36 29.21 8.21 -106.56
CA THR A 36 27.97 7.54 -106.98
C THR A 36 27.98 6.03 -106.72
N LYS A 37 29.11 5.33 -106.92
CA LYS A 37 29.28 3.93 -106.49
C LYS A 37 29.17 3.76 -104.97
N ALA A 38 29.83 4.64 -104.20
CA ALA A 38 29.79 4.64 -102.74
C ALA A 38 28.37 4.91 -102.21
N ALA A 39 27.66 5.87 -102.79
CA ALA A 39 26.27 6.15 -102.46
C ALA A 39 25.33 4.96 -102.80
N ALA A 40 25.50 4.33 -103.96
CA ALA A 40 24.73 3.14 -104.34
C ALA A 40 25.00 1.94 -103.41
N SER A 41 26.26 1.76 -102.99
CA SER A 41 26.66 0.74 -102.01
C SER A 41 26.05 1.03 -100.63
N ALA A 42 26.18 2.27 -100.13
CA ALA A 42 25.61 2.69 -98.85
C ALA A 42 24.07 2.57 -98.82
N PHE A 43 23.39 2.93 -99.91
CA PHE A 43 21.94 2.76 -100.05
C PHE A 43 21.54 1.28 -100.08
N SER A 44 22.30 0.42 -100.77
CA SER A 44 22.07 -1.03 -100.78
C SER A 44 22.27 -1.65 -99.39
N ALA A 45 23.31 -1.24 -98.67
CA ALA A 45 23.55 -1.65 -97.29
C ALA A 45 22.45 -1.16 -96.34
N ALA A 46 21.97 0.07 -96.51
CA ALA A 46 20.84 0.61 -95.74
C ALA A 46 19.54 -0.16 -95.99
N LEU A 47 19.24 -0.54 -97.24
CA LEU A 47 18.09 -1.40 -97.57
C LEU A 47 18.20 -2.79 -96.95
N LEU A 48 19.38 -3.43 -96.99
CA LEU A 48 19.61 -4.72 -96.34
C LEU A 48 19.49 -4.63 -94.82
N SER A 49 20.00 -3.56 -94.22
CA SER A 49 19.84 -3.28 -92.78
C SER A 49 18.37 -3.07 -92.39
N ALA A 50 17.63 -2.24 -93.14
CA ALA A 50 16.20 -2.01 -92.91
C ALA A 50 15.36 -3.29 -93.07
N ARG A 51 15.70 -4.14 -94.06
CA ARG A 51 15.06 -5.46 -94.25
C ARG A 51 15.38 -6.42 -93.10
N SER A 52 16.63 -6.43 -92.62
CA SER A 52 17.05 -7.23 -91.46
C SER A 52 16.29 -6.81 -90.18
N LEU A 53 16.22 -5.50 -89.93
CA LEU A 53 15.46 -4.92 -88.81
C LEU A 53 13.96 -5.28 -88.90
N SER A 54 13.36 -5.14 -90.08
CA SER A 54 11.96 -5.52 -90.32
C SER A 54 11.72 -7.01 -89.99
N ASN A 55 12.53 -7.91 -90.56
CA ASN A 55 12.47 -9.34 -90.28
C ASN A 55 12.64 -9.64 -88.77
N HIS A 56 13.53 -8.93 -88.07
CA HIS A 56 13.70 -9.06 -86.63
C HIS A 56 12.43 -8.66 -85.86
N THR A 57 11.81 -7.52 -86.20
CA THR A 57 10.56 -7.08 -85.54
C THR A 57 9.40 -8.06 -85.78
N ILE A 58 9.34 -8.70 -86.94
CA ILE A 58 8.36 -9.75 -87.26
C ILE A 58 8.60 -10.98 -86.36
N SER A 59 9.83 -11.48 -86.25
CA SER A 59 10.16 -12.62 -85.38
C SER A 59 9.92 -12.33 -83.89
N GLN A 60 10.17 -11.10 -83.42
CA GLN A 60 9.84 -10.71 -82.04
C GLN A 60 8.32 -10.64 -81.80
N ARG A 61 7.54 -10.16 -82.78
CA ARG A 61 6.07 -10.17 -82.72
C ARG A 61 5.51 -11.59 -82.70
N GLU A 62 6.07 -12.50 -83.50
CA GLU A 62 5.70 -13.91 -83.54
C GLU A 62 5.92 -14.59 -82.18
N LYS A 63 7.10 -14.42 -81.56
CA LYS A 63 7.39 -14.91 -80.21
C LYS A 63 6.45 -14.32 -79.15
N SER A 64 6.13 -13.02 -79.25
CA SER A 64 5.16 -12.37 -78.35
C SER A 64 3.74 -12.95 -78.51
N ASN A 65 3.33 -13.31 -79.72
CA ASN A 65 2.06 -14.00 -79.96
C ASN A 65 2.07 -15.41 -79.38
N GLN A 66 3.14 -16.19 -79.61
CA GLN A 66 3.29 -17.54 -79.06
C GLN A 66 3.22 -17.56 -77.52
N LEU A 67 3.82 -16.57 -76.85
CA LEU A 67 3.70 -16.40 -75.39
C LEU A 67 2.27 -16.04 -74.96
N LYS A 68 1.54 -15.23 -75.74
CA LYS A 68 0.11 -14.93 -75.47
C LYS A 68 -0.79 -16.14 -75.71
N ASP A 69 -0.47 -16.99 -76.68
CA ASP A 69 -1.17 -18.25 -76.91
C ASP A 69 -0.92 -19.25 -75.78
N GLN A 70 0.33 -19.34 -75.27
CA GLN A 70 0.64 -20.11 -74.07
C GLN A 70 -0.07 -19.56 -72.82
N LEU A 71 -0.15 -18.24 -72.64
CA LEU A 71 -0.86 -17.63 -71.51
C LEU A 71 -2.36 -17.89 -71.60
N ARG A 72 -3.00 -17.69 -72.76
CA ARG A 72 -4.41 -18.06 -72.99
C ARG A 72 -4.66 -19.55 -72.81
N LYS A 73 -3.71 -20.42 -73.16
CA LYS A 73 -3.83 -21.86 -72.88
C LYS A 73 -3.74 -22.14 -71.39
N LEU A 74 -2.78 -21.55 -70.66
CA LEU A 74 -2.65 -21.71 -69.21
C LEU A 74 -3.89 -21.19 -68.47
N GLU A 75 -4.45 -20.07 -68.93
CA GLU A 75 -5.71 -19.50 -68.43
C GLU A 75 -6.91 -20.43 -68.68
N ALA A 76 -7.02 -21.03 -69.87
CA ALA A 76 -8.03 -22.03 -70.18
C ALA A 76 -7.84 -23.34 -69.39
N ASP A 77 -6.61 -23.84 -69.30
CA ASP A 77 -6.22 -25.02 -68.49
C ASP A 77 -6.56 -24.76 -67.00
N PHE A 78 -6.36 -23.54 -66.49
CA PHE A 78 -6.67 -23.15 -65.12
C PHE A 78 -8.18 -22.95 -64.88
N ALA A 79 -8.92 -22.39 -65.85
CA ALA A 79 -10.39 -22.35 -65.80
C ALA A 79 -11.01 -23.76 -65.89
N GLN A 80 -10.39 -24.66 -66.67
CA GLN A 80 -10.75 -26.08 -66.72
C GLN A 80 -10.38 -26.81 -65.42
N ALA A 81 -9.26 -26.47 -64.79
CA ALA A 81 -8.91 -26.96 -63.45
C ALA A 81 -9.93 -26.48 -62.41
N LEU A 82 -10.27 -25.18 -62.37
CA LEU A 82 -11.26 -24.63 -61.44
C LEU A 82 -12.67 -25.21 -61.65
N SER A 83 -13.08 -25.50 -62.89
CA SER A 83 -14.40 -26.09 -63.17
C SER A 83 -14.46 -27.62 -63.01
N SER A 84 -13.34 -28.34 -63.14
CA SER A 84 -13.26 -29.78 -62.84
C SER A 84 -13.07 -30.03 -61.34
N HIS A 85 -12.21 -29.25 -60.67
CA HIS A 85 -12.11 -29.16 -59.21
C HIS A 85 -13.49 -28.76 -58.64
N GLY A 86 -14.08 -27.66 -59.12
CA GLY A 86 -15.44 -27.21 -58.84
C GLY A 86 -16.59 -28.09 -59.34
N ARG A 87 -16.30 -29.31 -59.82
CA ARG A 87 -17.28 -30.38 -60.10
C ARG A 87 -17.01 -31.67 -59.30
N SER A 88 -15.80 -31.84 -58.77
CA SER A 88 -15.41 -32.93 -57.85
C SER A 88 -15.60 -32.50 -56.39
N GLU A 89 -15.12 -31.30 -56.03
CA GLU A 89 -15.25 -30.69 -54.71
C GLU A 89 -16.66 -30.19 -54.39
N THR A 90 -17.40 -29.71 -55.39
CA THR A 90 -18.66 -28.99 -55.17
C THR A 90 -19.76 -29.86 -54.56
N LEU A 91 -19.62 -31.19 -54.61
CA LEU A 91 -20.48 -32.16 -53.92
C LEU A 91 -19.89 -32.73 -52.61
N GLN A 92 -18.62 -32.46 -52.26
CA GLN A 92 -17.97 -33.19 -51.15
C GLN A 92 -17.02 -32.38 -50.23
N THR A 93 -16.42 -31.27 -50.69
CA THR A 93 -15.60 -30.39 -49.82
C THR A 93 -16.23 -29.01 -49.62
N SER A 94 -17.08 -28.55 -50.53
CA SER A 94 -17.85 -27.29 -50.40
C SER A 94 -18.60 -27.22 -49.06
N SER A 95 -19.38 -28.25 -48.75
CA SER A 95 -20.13 -28.41 -47.50
C SER A 95 -19.22 -28.57 -46.28
N ALA A 96 -18.13 -29.34 -46.40
CA ALA A 96 -17.22 -29.62 -45.30
C ALA A 96 -16.36 -28.39 -44.90
N VAL A 97 -15.82 -27.65 -45.88
CA VAL A 97 -14.97 -26.47 -45.64
C VAL A 97 -15.82 -25.26 -45.25
N GLN A 98 -16.97 -25.03 -45.90
CA GLN A 98 -17.88 -23.95 -45.49
C GLN A 98 -18.53 -24.25 -44.13
N GLY A 99 -18.84 -25.52 -43.85
CA GLY A 99 -19.25 -25.99 -42.53
C GLY A 99 -18.17 -25.74 -41.47
N SER A 100 -16.96 -26.23 -41.68
CA SER A 100 -15.81 -26.08 -40.75
C SER A 100 -15.50 -24.62 -40.43
N ASN A 101 -15.43 -23.77 -41.46
CA ASN A 101 -15.20 -22.33 -41.27
C ASN A 101 -16.37 -21.67 -40.52
N LYS A 102 -17.63 -21.98 -40.87
CA LYS A 102 -18.80 -21.46 -40.16
C LYS A 102 -18.81 -21.90 -38.69
N THR A 103 -18.65 -23.19 -38.41
CA THR A 103 -18.59 -23.69 -37.02
C THR A 103 -17.46 -23.06 -36.24
N LYS A 104 -16.31 -22.76 -36.87
CA LYS A 104 -15.20 -22.06 -36.20
C LYS A 104 -15.53 -20.61 -35.84
N TYR A 105 -16.21 -19.88 -36.73
CA TYR A 105 -16.73 -18.53 -36.41
C TYR A 105 -17.81 -18.59 -35.32
N ASP A 106 -18.75 -19.53 -35.41
CA ASP A 106 -19.82 -19.71 -34.41
C ASP A 106 -19.23 -20.07 -33.02
N LEU A 107 -18.23 -20.95 -32.95
CA LEU A 107 -17.52 -21.31 -31.71
C LEU A 107 -16.72 -20.12 -31.13
N THR A 108 -16.10 -19.32 -32.00
CA THR A 108 -15.36 -18.12 -31.60
C THR A 108 -16.31 -17.05 -31.06
N GLY A 109 -17.47 -16.86 -31.71
CA GLY A 109 -18.54 -15.99 -31.24
C GLY A 109 -19.07 -16.42 -29.87
N GLN A 110 -19.42 -17.70 -29.70
CA GLN A 110 -19.86 -18.24 -28.40
C GLN A 110 -18.80 -18.07 -27.30
N SER A 111 -17.52 -18.29 -27.61
CA SER A 111 -16.41 -18.06 -26.68
C SER A 111 -16.31 -16.59 -26.26
N ILE A 112 -16.48 -15.65 -27.20
CA ILE A 112 -16.49 -14.21 -26.92
C ILE A 112 -17.73 -13.82 -26.08
N THR A 113 -18.93 -14.32 -26.42
CA THR A 113 -20.15 -14.08 -25.63
C THR A 113 -20.03 -14.60 -24.20
N ASN A 114 -19.44 -15.78 -24.01
CA ASN A 114 -19.18 -16.34 -22.69
C ASN A 114 -18.13 -15.53 -21.91
N ALA A 115 -17.08 -15.03 -22.58
CA ALA A 115 -16.09 -14.14 -21.98
C ALA A 115 -16.67 -12.77 -21.59
N ILE A 116 -17.62 -12.23 -22.36
CA ILE A 116 -18.35 -11.00 -22.01
C ILE A 116 -19.24 -11.25 -20.78
N ALA A 117 -20.10 -12.28 -20.81
CA ALA A 117 -21.02 -12.57 -19.72
C ALA A 117 -20.31 -12.87 -18.38
N THR A 118 -19.15 -13.55 -18.42
CA THR A 118 -18.34 -13.80 -17.23
C THR A 118 -17.59 -12.55 -16.74
N ASN A 119 -17.18 -11.65 -17.63
CA ASN A 119 -16.61 -10.35 -17.27
C ASN A 119 -17.66 -9.44 -16.62
N ASP A 120 -18.87 -9.37 -17.17
CA ASP A 120 -20.00 -8.62 -16.59
C ASP A 120 -20.35 -9.15 -15.19
N GLN A 121 -20.42 -10.48 -15.01
CA GLN A 121 -20.64 -11.12 -13.71
C GLN A 121 -19.54 -10.78 -12.69
N LEU A 122 -18.28 -10.81 -13.11
CA LEU A 122 -17.14 -10.42 -12.26
C LEU A 122 -17.17 -8.92 -11.93
N SER A 123 -17.59 -8.07 -12.87
CA SER A 123 -17.75 -6.63 -12.68
C SER A 123 -18.78 -6.32 -11.60
N CYS A 124 -19.98 -6.93 -11.68
CA CYS A 124 -21.01 -6.83 -10.64
C CYS A 124 -20.51 -7.33 -9.28
N LEU A 125 -19.86 -8.49 -9.22
CA LEU A 125 -19.31 -9.01 -7.96
C LEU A 125 -18.26 -8.06 -7.37
N VAL A 126 -17.44 -7.40 -8.20
CA VAL A 126 -16.46 -6.40 -7.77
C VAL A 126 -17.11 -5.10 -7.32
N THR A 127 -18.25 -4.67 -7.89
CA THR A 127 -18.98 -3.51 -7.37
C THR A 127 -19.63 -3.80 -6.03
N ASP A 128 -20.28 -4.96 -5.88
CA ASP A 128 -20.99 -5.35 -4.65
C ASP A 128 -20.01 -5.51 -3.47
N LYS A 129 -18.84 -6.10 -3.72
CA LYS A 129 -17.77 -6.23 -2.71
C LYS A 129 -17.10 -4.90 -2.37
N ARG A 130 -17.15 -3.88 -3.23
CA ARG A 130 -16.73 -2.51 -2.88
C ARG A 130 -17.79 -1.83 -2.02
N ALA A 131 -19.05 -1.84 -2.44
CA ALA A 131 -20.17 -1.25 -1.70
C ALA A 131 -20.22 -1.79 -0.25
N SER A 132 -20.23 -3.11 -0.08
CA SER A 132 -20.25 -3.73 1.25
C SER A 132 -19.01 -3.40 2.10
N ARG A 133 -17.81 -3.31 1.51
CA ARG A 133 -16.60 -2.84 2.22
C ARG A 133 -16.75 -1.39 2.69
N ASP A 134 -17.31 -0.54 1.85
CA ASP A 134 -17.45 0.90 2.11
C ASP A 134 -18.56 1.17 3.13
N GLU A 135 -19.61 0.34 3.17
CA GLU A 135 -20.58 0.26 4.28
C GLU A 135 -19.90 -0.08 5.61
N TYR A 136 -19.10 -1.15 5.67
CA TYR A 136 -18.36 -1.50 6.90
C TYR A 136 -17.38 -0.40 7.33
N ALA A 137 -16.71 0.27 6.38
CA ALA A 137 -15.83 1.39 6.69
C ALA A 137 -16.59 2.55 7.35
N ASN A 138 -17.76 2.92 6.81
CA ASN A 138 -18.61 3.96 7.39
C ASN A 138 -19.10 3.61 8.80
N VAL A 139 -19.50 2.35 9.04
CA VAL A 139 -19.91 1.87 10.37
C VAL A 139 -18.75 1.92 11.37
N ILE A 140 -17.54 1.52 10.96
CA ILE A 140 -16.33 1.58 11.81
C ILE A 140 -15.97 3.03 12.15
N SER A 141 -15.99 3.94 11.16
CA SER A 141 -15.75 5.38 11.41
C SER A 141 -16.75 5.97 12.39
N SER A 142 -18.06 5.70 12.20
CA SER A 142 -19.10 6.19 13.11
C SER A 142 -18.96 5.63 14.54
N GLN A 143 -18.54 4.38 14.70
CA GLN A 143 -18.25 3.80 16.01
C GLN A 143 -17.00 4.41 16.67
N LEU A 144 -15.95 4.71 15.90
CA LEU A 144 -14.75 5.38 16.41
C LEU A 144 -15.05 6.81 16.88
N GLU A 145 -15.78 7.59 16.08
CA GLU A 145 -16.24 8.94 16.46
C GLU A 145 -17.10 8.91 17.74
N ALA A 146 -17.98 7.92 17.86
CA ALA A 146 -18.77 7.72 19.06
C ALA A 146 -17.90 7.38 20.29
N ILE A 147 -16.90 6.50 20.14
CA ILE A 147 -15.97 6.13 21.23
C ILE A 147 -15.15 7.35 21.67
N GLU A 148 -14.57 8.11 20.74
CA GLU A 148 -13.79 9.33 21.05
C GLU A 148 -14.65 10.35 21.82
N ALA A 149 -15.91 10.53 21.44
CA ALA A 149 -16.87 11.38 22.16
C ALA A 149 -17.27 10.82 23.54
N LEU A 150 -17.26 9.49 23.74
CA LEU A 150 -17.48 8.85 25.05
C LEU A 150 -16.26 8.98 25.97
N GLU A 151 -15.04 8.92 25.44
CA GLU A 151 -13.80 9.08 26.20
C GLU A 151 -13.61 10.55 26.63
N ALA A 152 -13.69 11.49 25.68
CA ALA A 152 -13.49 12.92 25.93
C ALA A 152 -14.43 13.50 27.01
N LYS A 153 -15.70 13.07 27.04
CA LYS A 153 -16.65 13.50 28.09
C LYS A 153 -16.35 12.88 29.46
N THR A 154 -15.80 11.66 29.48
CA THR A 154 -15.51 10.92 30.72
C THR A 154 -14.29 11.51 31.41
N ASP A 155 -13.21 11.74 30.68
CA ASP A 155 -11.97 12.31 31.21
C ASP A 155 -12.14 13.76 31.69
N ALA A 156 -12.91 14.58 30.95
CA ALA A 156 -13.03 16.00 31.23
C ALA A 156 -14.04 16.36 32.34
N ALA A 157 -15.06 15.53 32.56
CA ALA A 157 -16.13 15.78 33.54
C ALA A 157 -16.11 14.78 34.70
N GLY A 158 -16.01 13.48 34.42
CA GLY A 158 -15.99 12.43 35.44
C GLY A 158 -14.84 12.61 36.43
N LYS A 159 -13.64 12.92 35.93
CA LYS A 159 -12.46 13.19 36.76
C LYS A 159 -12.64 14.38 37.71
N LYS A 160 -13.19 15.51 37.24
CA LYS A 160 -13.41 16.70 38.09
C LYS A 160 -14.39 16.41 39.23
N ASN A 161 -15.46 15.68 38.93
CA ASN A 161 -16.45 15.27 39.93
C ASN A 161 -15.84 14.33 40.99
N LEU A 162 -14.90 13.46 40.59
CA LEU A 162 -14.16 12.58 41.51
C LEU A 162 -13.15 13.36 42.36
N ASP A 163 -12.34 14.23 41.75
CA ASP A 163 -11.37 15.07 42.46
C ASP A 163 -12.09 15.97 43.49
N GLU A 164 -13.24 16.54 43.13
CA GLU A 164 -14.11 17.26 44.07
C GLU A 164 -14.64 16.35 45.18
N ALA A 165 -15.20 15.17 44.86
CA ALA A 165 -15.68 14.23 45.87
C ALA A 165 -14.58 13.84 46.87
N PHE A 166 -13.37 13.53 46.40
CA PHE A 166 -12.23 13.24 47.28
C PHE A 166 -11.86 14.43 48.18
N MET A 167 -11.93 15.67 47.68
CA MET A 167 -11.77 16.87 48.51
C MET A 167 -12.86 16.96 49.58
N TRP A 168 -14.13 16.71 49.26
CA TRP A 168 -15.22 16.74 50.25
C TRP A 168 -15.04 15.66 51.33
N TYR A 169 -14.75 14.40 50.96
CA TYR A 169 -14.49 13.31 51.90
C TYR A 169 -13.33 13.62 52.85
N LYS A 170 -12.19 14.08 52.32
CA LYS A 170 -11.02 14.44 53.13
C LYS A 170 -11.27 15.66 54.01
N LYS A 171 -11.93 16.70 53.49
CA LYS A 171 -12.13 17.97 54.20
C LYS A 171 -13.15 17.87 55.33
N PHE A 172 -14.29 17.19 55.10
CA PHE A 172 -15.42 17.21 56.04
C PHE A 172 -15.54 15.94 56.89
N LEU A 173 -15.20 14.77 56.36
CA LEU A 173 -15.31 13.50 57.10
C LEU A 173 -13.97 12.99 57.65
N GLY A 174 -12.87 13.69 57.32
CA GLY A 174 -11.49 13.29 57.64
C GLY A 174 -11.03 12.06 56.87
N PHE A 175 -11.79 11.62 55.86
CA PHE A 175 -11.68 10.30 55.27
C PHE A 175 -10.84 10.31 53.99
N GLN A 176 -9.87 9.39 53.91
CA GLN A 176 -9.07 9.17 52.70
C GLN A 176 -8.83 7.67 52.50
N VAL A 177 -8.84 7.23 51.25
CA VAL A 177 -8.40 5.88 50.84
C VAL A 177 -7.10 6.01 50.05
N VAL A 178 -6.14 5.13 50.31
CA VAL A 178 -4.81 5.10 49.69
C VAL A 178 -4.53 3.69 49.18
N GLY A 179 -4.20 3.56 47.89
CA GLY A 179 -3.78 2.31 47.28
C GLY A 179 -2.28 2.04 47.50
N GLY A 180 -1.92 0.75 47.61
CA GLY A 180 -0.54 0.29 47.77
C GLY A 180 -0.49 -1.23 47.72
N GLU A 181 0.22 -1.87 48.65
CA GLU A 181 0.25 -3.33 48.77
C GLU A 181 -1.14 -3.95 49.11
N GLY A 182 -2.01 -3.12 49.69
CA GLY A 182 -3.44 -3.33 49.91
C GLY A 182 -4.18 -1.99 49.84
N VAL A 183 -5.43 -1.96 50.31
CA VAL A 183 -6.24 -0.73 50.42
C VAL A 183 -6.12 -0.20 51.85
N LYS A 184 -5.46 0.95 52.02
CA LYS A 184 -5.36 1.64 53.31
C LYS A 184 -6.47 2.68 53.45
N PHE A 185 -7.28 2.52 54.48
CA PHE A 185 -8.30 3.47 54.91
C PHE A 185 -7.69 4.36 56.01
N VAL A 186 -7.83 5.67 55.87
CA VAL A 186 -7.30 6.69 56.78
C VAL A 186 -8.42 7.62 57.23
N PHE A 187 -8.44 7.92 58.52
CA PHE A 187 -9.37 8.84 59.16
C PHE A 187 -8.58 9.83 60.03
N SER A 188 -8.65 11.11 59.70
CA SER A 188 -8.41 12.19 60.66
C SER A 188 -9.73 12.68 61.26
N LYS A 189 -9.70 13.67 62.16
CA LYS A 189 -10.91 14.28 62.77
C LYS A 189 -11.82 13.28 63.50
N ILE A 190 -11.23 12.18 63.99
CA ILE A 190 -11.87 11.21 64.87
C ILE A 190 -11.86 11.70 66.32
N ASP A 191 -10.71 12.20 66.76
CA ASP A 191 -10.56 12.89 68.03
C ASP A 191 -10.95 14.37 67.85
N ILE A 192 -11.74 14.89 68.78
CA ILE A 192 -12.20 16.29 68.79
C ILE A 192 -11.14 17.20 69.44
N GLN A 193 -10.32 16.67 70.35
CA GLN A 193 -9.25 17.41 71.02
C GLN A 193 -8.05 17.57 70.06
N ASN A 194 -7.64 16.47 69.43
CA ASN A 194 -6.53 16.42 68.48
C ASN A 194 -7.03 16.01 67.07
N PRO A 195 -7.66 16.91 66.29
CA PRO A 195 -8.26 16.56 64.99
C PRO A 195 -7.27 16.11 63.92
N ASP A 196 -5.97 16.40 64.10
CA ASP A 196 -4.89 15.99 63.19
C ASP A 196 -4.35 14.57 63.49
N ASN A 197 -4.82 13.89 64.55
CA ASN A 197 -4.48 12.49 64.81
C ASN A 197 -4.99 11.59 63.67
N GLU A 198 -4.08 10.86 63.00
CA GLU A 198 -4.43 9.88 61.97
C GLU A 198 -4.68 8.48 62.56
N TYR A 199 -5.88 7.95 62.32
CA TYR A 199 -6.28 6.57 62.57
C TYR A 199 -6.38 5.86 61.23
N SER A 200 -5.85 4.63 61.11
CA SER A 200 -5.86 3.93 59.82
C SER A 200 -5.82 2.41 59.94
N PHE A 201 -6.31 1.74 58.92
CA PHE A 201 -6.13 0.31 58.74
C PHE A 201 -5.87 -0.03 57.27
N CYS A 202 -5.19 -1.14 57.00
CA CYS A 202 -4.89 -1.62 55.65
C CYS A 202 -5.40 -3.04 55.47
N ILE A 203 -6.25 -3.27 54.46
CA ILE A 203 -6.77 -4.60 54.12
C ILE A 203 -6.32 -5.04 52.72
N LYS A 204 -6.16 -6.35 52.55
CA LYS A 204 -5.75 -6.97 51.29
C LYS A 204 -6.58 -8.22 51.01
N LEU A 205 -7.17 -8.27 49.81
CA LEU A 205 -7.90 -9.43 49.31
C LEU A 205 -6.89 -10.45 48.76
N ASN A 206 -6.76 -11.61 49.41
CA ASN A 206 -5.92 -12.72 48.96
C ASN A 206 -6.78 -13.97 48.84
N LYS A 207 -6.85 -14.60 47.66
CA LYS A 207 -7.62 -15.83 47.41
C LYS A 207 -9.05 -15.74 47.98
N ASP A 208 -9.76 -14.70 47.53
CA ASP A 208 -11.16 -14.41 47.87
C ASP A 208 -11.45 -14.18 49.37
N ARG A 209 -10.41 -13.89 50.16
CA ARG A 209 -10.51 -13.55 51.59
C ARG A 209 -9.81 -12.25 51.95
N TYR A 210 -10.47 -11.42 52.74
CA TYR A 210 -9.89 -10.19 53.28
C TYR A 210 -8.95 -10.50 54.44
N ASN A 211 -7.75 -9.91 54.39
CA ASN A 211 -6.73 -9.99 55.44
C ASN A 211 -6.39 -8.57 55.90
N LEU A 212 -6.28 -8.35 57.20
CA LEU A 212 -5.84 -7.09 57.79
C LEU A 212 -4.31 -7.09 57.92
N LEU A 213 -3.65 -6.18 57.21
CA LEU A 213 -2.18 -6.05 57.21
C LEU A 213 -1.68 -5.14 58.33
N GLN A 214 -2.41 -4.06 58.61
CA GLN A 214 -2.04 -3.04 59.58
C GLN A 214 -3.30 -2.43 60.20
N CYS A 215 -3.26 -2.16 61.50
CA CYS A 215 -4.24 -1.33 62.20
C CYS A 215 -3.47 -0.40 63.13
N THR A 216 -3.67 0.91 63.00
CA THR A 216 -2.96 1.95 63.74
C THR A 216 -3.97 3.01 64.21
N PRO A 217 -4.26 3.10 65.51
CA PRO A 217 -3.80 2.22 66.59
C PRO A 217 -4.38 0.80 66.49
N PHE A 218 -3.83 -0.16 67.24
CA PHE A 218 -4.32 -1.54 67.25
C PHE A 218 -5.66 -1.66 67.99
N LEU A 219 -6.64 -2.35 67.38
CA LEU A 219 -7.96 -2.63 67.97
C LEU A 219 -8.06 -4.12 68.34
N LYS A 220 -8.42 -4.42 69.58
CA LYS A 220 -8.42 -5.81 70.11
C LYS A 220 -9.43 -6.73 69.40
N ASP A 221 -10.52 -6.18 68.90
CA ASP A 221 -11.59 -6.90 68.20
C ASP A 221 -11.41 -6.95 66.67
N SER A 222 -10.32 -6.39 66.13
CA SER A 222 -10.12 -6.31 64.68
C SER A 222 -10.12 -7.68 63.98
N GLU A 223 -9.68 -8.75 64.66
CA GLU A 223 -9.72 -10.10 64.11
C GLU A 223 -11.16 -10.65 63.97
N GLU A 224 -12.06 -10.28 64.89
CA GLU A 224 -13.48 -10.64 64.82
C GLU A 224 -14.21 -9.86 63.72
N LEU A 225 -13.91 -8.57 63.60
CA LEU A 225 -14.44 -7.73 62.52
C LEU A 225 -13.97 -8.23 61.13
N VAL A 226 -12.73 -8.73 61.01
CA VAL A 226 -12.25 -9.36 59.78
C VAL A 226 -12.95 -10.70 59.50
N LYS A 227 -13.32 -11.47 60.53
CA LYS A 227 -14.14 -12.69 60.36
C LYS A 227 -15.55 -12.34 59.86
N ASP A 228 -16.22 -11.36 60.47
CA ASP A 228 -17.53 -10.86 60.01
C ASP A 228 -17.48 -10.30 58.58
N LEU A 229 -16.43 -9.55 58.21
CA LEU A 229 -16.20 -9.09 56.84
C LEU A 229 -16.06 -10.27 55.85
N ASN A 230 -15.31 -11.31 56.20
CA ASN A 230 -15.15 -12.50 55.35
C ASN A 230 -16.44 -13.34 55.23
N CYS A 231 -17.36 -13.26 56.20
CA CYS A 231 -18.64 -13.96 56.17
C CYS A 231 -19.77 -13.16 55.49
N SER A 232 -19.77 -11.84 55.63
CA SER A 232 -20.82 -10.95 55.11
C SER A 232 -20.48 -10.30 53.77
N ASN A 233 -19.18 -10.21 53.42
CA ASN A 233 -18.64 -9.43 52.31
C ASN A 233 -18.99 -7.92 52.35
N ASP A 234 -19.47 -7.40 53.49
CA ASP A 234 -19.89 -6.01 53.65
C ASP A 234 -18.73 -5.12 54.13
N LEU A 235 -17.96 -4.64 53.15
CA LEU A 235 -16.85 -3.71 53.38
C LEU A 235 -17.32 -2.36 53.96
N PHE A 236 -18.53 -1.89 53.63
CA PHE A 236 -19.02 -0.59 54.10
C PHE A 236 -19.38 -0.64 55.59
N LYS A 237 -20.06 -1.70 56.04
CA LYS A 237 -20.29 -2.01 57.45
C LYS A 237 -18.97 -2.14 58.22
N PHE A 238 -18.00 -2.89 57.68
CA PHE A 238 -16.68 -3.04 58.30
C PHE A 238 -15.95 -1.69 58.45
N VAL A 239 -15.87 -0.87 57.39
CA VAL A 239 -15.26 0.47 57.42
C VAL A 239 -15.95 1.36 58.46
N ARG A 240 -17.28 1.29 58.58
CA ARG A 240 -18.04 2.07 59.56
C ARG A 240 -17.73 1.64 60.99
N ILE A 241 -17.78 0.34 61.30
CA ILE A 241 -17.49 -0.18 62.64
C ILE A 241 -16.04 0.12 63.05
N MET A 242 -15.07 -0.02 62.14
CA MET A 242 -13.67 0.37 62.42
C MET A 242 -13.54 1.85 62.80
N ARG A 243 -14.30 2.75 62.16
CA ARG A 243 -14.35 4.18 62.53
C ARG A 243 -15.01 4.40 63.90
N GLU A 244 -16.11 3.71 64.19
CA GLU A 244 -16.79 3.73 65.50
C GLU A 244 -15.85 3.26 66.63
N ARG A 245 -15.04 2.22 66.39
CA ARG A 245 -14.04 1.72 67.34
C ARG A 245 -12.89 2.70 67.56
N PHE A 246 -12.38 3.33 66.50
CA PHE A 246 -11.37 4.39 66.65
C PHE A 246 -11.89 5.60 67.43
N GLN A 247 -13.16 5.99 67.24
CA GLN A 247 -13.80 7.04 68.05
C GLN A 247 -13.90 6.66 69.52
N ALA A 248 -14.34 5.43 69.84
CA ALA A 248 -14.38 4.94 71.22
C ALA A 248 -12.98 4.86 71.86
N ALA A 249 -11.95 4.46 71.10
CA ALA A 249 -10.56 4.41 71.56
C ALA A 249 -9.93 5.80 71.75
N ALA A 250 -10.38 6.82 71.02
CA ALA A 250 -9.99 8.21 71.24
C ALA A 250 -10.63 8.77 72.52
N ILE A 251 -11.95 8.65 72.66
CA ILE A 251 -12.74 9.22 73.77
C ILE A 251 -12.31 8.63 75.13
N ASN A 252 -12.06 7.32 75.19
CA ASN A 252 -11.67 6.65 76.45
C ASN A 252 -10.20 6.89 76.83
N GLY A 253 -9.43 7.58 75.97
CA GLY A 253 -7.98 7.71 76.08
C GLY A 253 -7.25 6.41 75.74
N PHE A 254 -6.05 6.54 75.18
CA PHE A 254 -5.18 5.39 74.98
C PHE A 254 -4.58 4.94 76.32
N LEU A 255 -5.14 3.88 76.89
CA LEU A 255 -4.40 3.00 77.81
C LEU A 255 -3.41 2.19 76.98
N PRO A 256 -2.08 2.45 77.06
CA PRO A 256 -1.10 1.58 76.44
C PRO A 256 -1.11 0.24 77.16
N ALA A 257 -0.87 -0.86 76.44
CA ALA A 257 -0.62 -2.15 77.06
C ALA A 257 0.79 -2.15 77.69
N SER A 258 0.93 -1.54 78.87
CA SER A 258 2.20 -1.47 79.59
C SER A 258 2.70 -2.86 79.98
N SER A 259 3.91 -3.16 79.50
CA SER A 259 4.97 -3.87 80.22
C SER A 259 4.55 -5.06 81.11
N LEU A 260 4.62 -6.27 80.56
CA LEU A 260 4.62 -7.52 81.34
C LEU A 260 5.88 -8.35 81.09
N CYS A 261 6.95 -7.97 81.79
CA CYS A 261 8.09 -8.83 82.10
C CYS A 261 8.37 -8.70 83.62
N PRO A 262 8.32 -9.79 84.41
CA PRO A 262 8.70 -9.74 85.82
C PRO A 262 10.20 -9.43 86.01
N ASP A 263 10.51 -8.70 87.08
CA ASP A 263 11.88 -8.32 87.47
C ASP A 263 12.70 -9.52 87.98
N MET A 264 13.99 -9.59 87.63
CA MET A 264 14.97 -10.39 88.35
C MET A 264 16.42 -9.86 88.24
N SER A 265 16.66 -8.68 88.84
CA SER A 265 17.90 -8.32 89.55
C SER A 265 19.25 -8.08 88.82
N SER A 266 19.95 -7.05 89.32
CA SER A 266 21.43 -6.86 89.38
C SER A 266 22.28 -6.77 88.10
N SER A 267 22.43 -5.53 87.60
CA SER A 267 23.63 -4.67 87.80
C SER A 267 25.07 -5.17 87.45
N ILE A 268 25.81 -4.29 86.75
CA ILE A 268 27.29 -4.19 86.55
C ILE A 268 27.89 -4.83 85.27
N THR A 269 29.02 -4.24 84.84
CA THR A 269 29.80 -4.33 83.58
C THR A 269 30.39 -5.74 83.31
N ASP A 270 30.93 -6.10 82.13
CA ASP A 270 31.87 -5.36 81.26
C ASP A 270 32.10 -5.94 79.83
N SER A 271 32.79 -5.15 78.99
CA SER A 271 33.66 -5.46 77.84
C SER A 271 33.50 -6.72 76.94
N SER A 272 33.25 -6.46 75.64
CA SER A 272 33.83 -7.08 74.42
C SER A 272 33.60 -8.58 74.05
N PRO A 273 33.22 -8.90 72.78
CA PRO A 273 33.15 -10.26 72.23
C PRO A 273 34.49 -10.72 71.60
N PRO A 274 34.67 -12.03 71.30
CA PRO A 274 34.53 -12.45 69.88
C PRO A 274 34.12 -13.92 69.58
N ALA A 275 33.26 -14.07 68.56
CA ALA A 275 33.31 -15.04 67.44
C ALA A 275 33.30 -16.59 67.64
N LEU A 276 33.11 -17.29 66.49
CA LEU A 276 33.10 -18.75 66.24
C LEU A 276 31.82 -19.51 66.67
N SER A 277 31.28 -20.49 65.91
CA SER A 277 31.47 -20.92 64.49
C SER A 277 30.34 -21.92 64.08
N ILE A 278 30.39 -22.45 62.84
CA ILE A 278 29.62 -23.61 62.27
C ILE A 278 28.12 -23.25 61.97
N ASP A 279 27.63 -23.17 60.72
CA ASP A 279 27.57 -24.11 59.55
C ASP A 279 26.39 -25.12 59.65
N THR A 280 25.68 -25.59 58.61
CA THR A 280 25.62 -25.40 57.12
C THR A 280 24.14 -25.05 56.75
N GLY A 281 23.67 -24.55 55.60
CA GLY A 281 24.13 -24.49 54.21
C GLY A 281 23.14 -25.23 53.27
N ARG A 282 22.74 -24.65 52.12
CA ARG A 282 22.45 -25.32 50.81
C ARG A 282 21.82 -24.40 49.73
N GLU A 283 22.49 -24.36 48.57
CA GLU A 283 22.06 -24.20 47.15
C GLU A 283 20.62 -23.73 46.78
N SER A 284 20.34 -23.00 45.68
CA SER A 284 21.07 -22.26 44.61
C SER A 284 19.99 -21.50 43.77
N THR A 285 20.08 -20.96 42.53
CA THR A 285 21.02 -20.95 41.37
C THR A 285 20.90 -19.62 40.57
N THR A 286 21.83 -19.33 39.64
CA THR A 286 21.69 -18.53 38.37
C THR A 286 21.16 -17.07 38.40
N THR A 287 21.64 -16.09 37.61
CA THR A 287 22.73 -16.05 36.61
C THR A 287 23.28 -14.62 36.41
N THR A 288 24.61 -14.50 36.50
CA THR A 288 25.52 -13.95 35.46
C THR A 288 25.38 -12.49 34.98
N SER A 289 26.44 -11.70 35.22
CA SER A 289 26.72 -10.43 34.51
C SER A 289 28.21 -10.03 34.59
N GLN A 290 28.99 -10.35 33.56
CA GLN A 290 30.37 -9.90 33.23
C GLN A 290 30.77 -10.55 31.87
N SER A 291 31.73 -10.08 31.06
CA SER A 291 32.69 -8.99 31.21
C SER A 291 33.17 -8.43 29.84
N HIS A 292 34.05 -7.44 29.87
CA HIS A 292 34.60 -6.67 28.73
C HIS A 292 35.27 -7.48 27.59
N SER A 293 35.37 -6.86 26.41
CA SER A 293 36.60 -6.88 25.60
C SER A 293 36.71 -5.71 24.60
N ARG A 294 37.94 -5.38 24.20
CA ARG A 294 38.30 -4.26 23.28
C ARG A 294 38.62 -4.78 21.88
N SER A 295 38.32 -3.99 20.84
CA SER A 295 39.14 -3.95 19.61
C SER A 295 39.02 -2.59 18.90
N ARG A 296 39.87 -2.35 17.89
CA ARG A 296 40.09 -1.04 17.24
C ARG A 296 40.22 -1.24 15.73
N ALA A 297 39.37 -0.61 14.94
CA ALA A 297 39.46 -0.52 13.48
C ALA A 297 39.16 0.92 12.99
N LYS A 298 39.34 1.18 11.70
CA LYS A 298 39.48 2.52 11.09
C LYS A 298 38.75 2.57 9.74
N ASN A 299 38.56 3.77 9.18
CA ASN A 299 38.07 4.08 7.81
C ASN A 299 36.55 3.89 7.60
N GLN A 300 35.86 4.59 6.68
CA GLN A 300 35.99 5.98 6.19
C GLN A 300 34.69 6.41 5.45
N ASP A 301 34.61 7.70 5.10
CA ASP A 301 33.86 8.32 3.98
C ASP A 301 32.32 8.19 3.85
N ASN A 302 31.66 9.36 3.90
CA ASN A 302 30.41 9.64 3.16
C ASN A 302 30.74 10.08 1.72
N PRO A 303 29.81 9.97 0.75
CA PRO A 303 29.28 11.25 0.22
C PRO A 303 27.78 11.27 -0.20
N THR A 304 27.18 12.46 -0.03
CA THR A 304 26.03 13.09 -0.74
C THR A 304 25.69 12.59 -2.17
N LYS A 305 24.47 12.77 -2.75
CA LYS A 305 23.75 14.06 -2.98
C LYS A 305 22.37 13.90 -3.69
N ARG A 306 21.44 14.85 -3.42
CA ARG A 306 20.35 15.46 -4.27
C ARG A 306 19.62 14.68 -5.40
N GLY A 307 18.31 14.97 -5.53
CA GLY A 307 17.56 14.99 -6.81
C GLY A 307 16.13 14.39 -6.71
N ALA A 308 15.06 15.14 -6.40
CA ALA A 308 14.32 16.11 -7.25
C ALA A 308 13.30 15.45 -8.21
N ARG A 309 12.05 15.96 -8.20
CA ARG A 309 10.85 15.41 -8.86
C ARG A 309 10.22 16.46 -9.79
N PRO A 310 9.70 16.09 -10.99
CA PRO A 310 8.72 16.88 -11.73
C PRO A 310 7.30 16.24 -11.71
N SER A 311 6.31 16.95 -12.24
CA SER A 311 4.87 16.72 -12.00
C SER A 311 4.01 16.98 -13.27
N ASN A 312 2.68 17.10 -13.08
CA ASN A 312 1.67 17.63 -14.01
C ASN A 312 1.10 16.61 -15.04
N LEU A 313 -0.16 16.68 -15.50
CA LEU A 313 -1.42 17.40 -15.12
C LEU A 313 -2.62 16.58 -15.74
N LEU A 314 -3.91 16.94 -15.85
CA LEU A 314 -4.75 18.15 -15.71
C LEU A 314 -6.24 17.72 -15.48
N SER A 315 -7.17 18.69 -15.47
CA SER A 315 -8.62 18.58 -15.79
C SER A 315 -9.58 18.00 -14.71
N SER A 316 -10.91 18.26 -14.71
CA SER A 316 -11.73 19.41 -15.17
C SER A 316 -13.22 19.20 -14.79
N THR A 317 -14.01 20.30 -14.63
CA THR A 317 -15.48 20.36 -14.86
C THR A 317 -16.40 19.61 -13.86
N ARG A 318 -17.46 20.18 -13.23
CA ARG A 318 -18.09 21.54 -13.27
C ARG A 318 -18.97 21.82 -12.01
N ARG A 319 -19.26 23.11 -11.75
CA ARG A 319 -20.49 23.78 -11.18
C ARG A 319 -21.62 22.92 -10.54
N SER A 320 -22.41 23.37 -9.54
CA SER A 320 -22.53 24.60 -8.71
C SER A 320 -23.59 24.40 -7.58
N PRO A 321 -23.84 25.36 -6.64
CA PRO A 321 -24.45 25.07 -5.32
C PRO A 321 -25.87 25.62 -5.07
N ARG A 322 -26.49 25.27 -3.91
CA ARG A 322 -27.23 26.19 -3.01
C ARG A 322 -27.52 25.60 -1.61
N VAL A 323 -28.07 26.42 -0.70
CA VAL A 323 -28.18 26.22 0.76
C VAL A 323 -29.65 26.18 1.21
N ALA A 324 -29.98 25.33 2.18
CA ALA A 324 -31.11 25.43 3.12
C ALA A 324 -30.82 24.58 4.38
N ASP A 325 -31.66 24.68 5.42
CA ASP A 325 -31.33 24.32 6.82
C ASP A 325 -32.52 23.63 7.55
N GLN A 326 -32.25 23.11 8.76
CA GLN A 326 -33.16 22.74 9.88
C GLN A 326 -33.78 21.33 9.97
N MET A 327 -33.34 20.64 11.04
CA MET A 327 -34.08 19.85 12.06
C MET A 327 -35.44 19.19 11.76
N LEU A 328 -35.57 17.93 12.21
CA LEU A 328 -36.61 17.52 13.17
C LEU A 328 -36.23 16.20 13.90
N ASP A 329 -36.89 15.92 15.02
CA ASP A 329 -36.50 14.91 16.03
C ASP A 329 -36.87 13.45 15.69
N ALA A 330 -36.09 12.50 16.24
CA ALA A 330 -36.55 11.15 16.58
C ALA A 330 -35.70 10.50 17.70
N LEU A 331 -36.31 10.30 18.88
CA LEU A 331 -35.97 9.25 19.85
C LEU A 331 -36.58 7.90 19.36
N PRO A 332 -36.20 6.69 19.84
CA PRO A 332 -36.07 6.39 21.28
C PRO A 332 -35.14 5.22 21.71
N THR A 333 -35.34 4.82 22.98
CA THR A 333 -35.05 3.50 23.60
C THR A 333 -33.61 3.05 23.82
N HIS A 334 -33.23 3.12 25.10
CA HIS A 334 -32.43 2.12 25.81
C HIS A 334 -32.78 0.67 25.42
N ASP A 335 -31.78 -0.22 25.39
CA ASP A 335 -31.81 -1.41 26.24
C ASP A 335 -30.38 -1.76 26.73
N MET A 336 -30.26 -2.50 27.83
CA MET A 336 -29.00 -2.67 28.58
C MET A 336 -28.87 -4.07 29.21
N THR A 337 -28.19 -4.99 28.51
CA THR A 337 -27.71 -6.26 29.10
C THR A 337 -26.30 -6.59 28.64
N GLY A 338 -25.31 -6.53 29.54
CA GLY A 338 -23.90 -6.77 29.24
C GLY A 338 -23.02 -6.79 30.49
N SER A 339 -23.18 -7.81 31.33
CA SER A 339 -22.56 -7.88 32.66
C SER A 339 -21.04 -8.12 32.63
N GLY A 340 -20.25 -7.05 32.66
CA GLY A 340 -18.82 -7.08 33.01
C GLY A 340 -18.54 -6.22 34.24
N ARG A 341 -18.39 -6.82 35.44
CA ARG A 341 -18.11 -6.08 36.69
C ARG A 341 -16.65 -5.64 36.79
N SER A 342 -16.29 -4.57 36.07
CA SER A 342 -15.20 -3.70 36.49
C SER A 342 -15.68 -2.81 37.64
N TRP A 343 -14.84 -2.57 38.65
CA TRP A 343 -15.16 -1.74 39.81
C TRP A 343 -15.05 -0.25 39.44
N GLY A 344 -16.08 0.26 38.76
CA GLY A 344 -16.23 1.68 38.43
C GLY A 344 -16.74 2.53 39.60
N SER A 345 -16.61 3.84 39.49
CA SER A 345 -16.89 4.80 40.58
C SER A 345 -18.34 4.84 41.11
N SER A 346 -19.27 4.11 40.49
CA SER A 346 -20.67 4.00 40.90
C SER A 346 -20.85 3.60 42.37
N ASP A 347 -20.00 2.72 42.87
CA ASP A 347 -20.14 2.11 44.20
C ASP A 347 -19.72 3.04 45.36
N LEU A 348 -19.18 4.23 45.09
CA LEU A 348 -18.76 5.21 46.11
C LEU A 348 -19.84 6.24 46.47
N MET A 349 -20.92 6.36 45.69
CA MET A 349 -22.02 7.30 45.93
C MET A 349 -22.88 7.09 47.22
N PRO A 350 -23.02 5.88 47.81
CA PRO A 350 -23.84 5.70 49.02
C PRO A 350 -23.35 6.45 50.28
N LEU A 351 -22.06 6.82 50.31
CA LEU A 351 -21.39 7.33 51.52
C LEU A 351 -21.95 8.66 52.06
N CYS A 352 -22.60 9.48 51.22
CA CYS A 352 -23.24 10.72 51.67
C CYS A 352 -24.49 10.49 52.54
N GLY A 353 -25.23 9.40 52.32
CA GLY A 353 -26.51 9.15 53.00
C GLY A 353 -26.39 8.50 54.39
N LEU A 354 -25.29 7.79 54.66
CA LEU A 354 -25.17 6.89 55.82
C LEU A 354 -24.23 7.40 56.94
N LEU A 355 -23.47 8.49 56.73
CA LEU A 355 -22.67 9.11 57.79
C LEU A 355 -23.34 10.31 58.50
N TRP A 356 -24.54 10.72 58.09
CA TRP A 356 -25.36 11.72 58.79
C TRP A 356 -26.35 11.11 59.80
N GLY A 357 -26.39 9.78 59.92
CA GLY A 357 -27.33 9.04 60.77
C GLY A 357 -26.96 9.01 62.26
N LEU A 358 -26.68 10.16 62.89
CA LEU A 358 -26.56 10.27 64.34
C LEU A 358 -27.23 11.55 64.86
N LYS A 359 -28.31 11.38 65.63
CA LYS A 359 -28.91 12.38 66.52
C LYS A 359 -29.63 11.68 67.67
#